data_AF-A0A3M0XCY9-F1
#
_entry.id   AF-A0A3M0XCY9-F1
#
_cell.length_a   1.000
_cell.length_b   1.000
_cell.length_c   1.000
_cell.angle_alpha   90.00
_cell.angle_beta   90.00
_cell.angle_gamma   90.00
#
_symmetry.space_group_name_H-M   'P 1'
#
loop_
_entity.id
_entity.type
_entity.pdbx_description
1 polymer ?
#
loop_
_entity_poly.entity_id
_entity_poly.type
_entity_poly.pdbx_seq_one_letter_code
_entity_poly.pdbx_strand_id
1 'polypeptide(L)'
;MEFSIPLFWKELVERLEYEKPPVIIFLLGGVDTGKTFLCRYLLYEFQRRGRYVALLDTDPGQSIVGPPATEGVFIPKRYAYINRDELPLLKPNYMTFVGSTSPVGHLLQCVVGARKLLDRTLYRGVE
;
A
#
# COMPACT_ATOMS: atom_id res chain seq x y z
N MET A 1 -4.10 -3.06 -20.10
CA MET A 1 -4.24 -1.63 -20.46
C MET A 1 -2.91 -0.96 -20.18
N GLU A 2 -2.28 -0.43 -21.23
CA GLU A 2 -0.99 0.29 -21.12
C GLU A 2 -1.30 1.76 -20.84
N PHE A 3 -1.31 2.14 -19.57
CA PHE A 3 -1.42 3.55 -19.19
C PHE A 3 -0.04 4.21 -19.29
N SER A 4 0.02 5.42 -19.85
CA SER A 4 1.26 6.19 -19.84
C SER A 4 1.57 6.59 -18.39
N ILE A 5 2.71 6.11 -17.88
CA ILE A 5 3.18 6.51 -16.55
C ILE A 5 3.70 7.95 -16.64
N PRO A 6 3.13 8.90 -15.87
CA PRO A 6 3.57 10.29 -15.89
C PRO A 6 5.05 10.42 -15.51
N LEU A 7 5.75 11.38 -16.12
CA LEU A 7 7.18 11.59 -15.83
C LEU A 7 7.44 11.87 -14.34
N PHE A 8 6.58 12.68 -13.71
CA PHE A 8 6.71 13.01 -12.30
C PHE A 8 6.56 11.80 -11.35
N TRP A 9 5.95 10.70 -11.81
CA TRP A 9 5.91 9.44 -11.04
C TRP A 9 7.26 8.73 -11.08
N LYS A 10 7.93 8.76 -12.24
CA LYS A 10 9.28 8.21 -12.37
C LYS A 10 10.26 9.02 -11.52
N GLU A 11 10.17 10.35 -11.58
CA GLU A 11 10.97 11.26 -10.74
C GLU A 11 10.75 11.01 -9.25
N LEU A 12 9.50 10.75 -8.83
CA LEU A 12 9.18 10.38 -7.45
C LEU A 12 9.90 9.09 -7.04
N VAL A 13 9.88 8.05 -7.88
CA VAL A 13 10.60 6.80 -7.61
C VAL A 13 12.10 7.05 -7.48
N GLU A 14 12.70 7.83 -8.39
CA GLU A 14 14.13 8.16 -8.30
C GLU A 14 14.46 8.92 -7.02
N ARG A 15 13.62 9.86 -6.60
CA ARG A 15 13.86 10.65 -5.37
C ARG A 15 13.82 9.76 -4.13
N LEU A 16 12.86 8.85 -4.08
CA LEU A 16 12.64 7.94 -2.96
C LEU A 16 13.69 6.81 -2.89
N GLU A 17 14.32 6.43 -4.01
CA GLU A 17 15.33 5.37 -4.07
C GLU A 17 16.53 5.63 -3.14
N TYR A 18 16.85 6.90 -2.89
CA TYR A 18 18.00 7.32 -2.09
C TYR A 18 17.65 7.61 -0.62
N GLU A 19 16.39 7.48 -0.23
CA GLU A 19 15.97 7.64 1.16
C GLU A 19 16.47 6.46 2.02
N LYS A 20 16.75 6.73 3.31
CA LYS A 20 17.22 5.68 4.23
C LYS A 20 16.02 4.90 4.77
N PRO A 21 15.99 3.55 4.64
CA PRO A 21 14.90 2.74 5.15
C PRO A 21 14.86 2.70 6.69
N PRO A 22 13.68 2.51 7.31
CA PRO A 22 12.39 2.32 6.65
C PRO A 22 11.76 3.63 6.16
N VAL A 23 11.22 3.64 4.94
CA VAL A 23 10.53 4.80 4.35
C VAL A 23 9.02 4.58 4.36
N ILE A 24 8.28 5.48 5.01
CA ILE A 24 6.80 5.41 5.04
C ILE A 24 6.24 6.47 4.09
N ILE A 25 5.56 6.00 3.04
CA ILE A 25 4.90 6.87 2.05
C ILE A 25 3.40 6.86 2.33
N PHE A 26 2.87 8.01 2.74
CA PHE A 26 1.44 8.18 2.96
C PHE A 26 0.83 9.02 1.83
N LEU A 27 -0.08 8.43 1.05
CA LEU A 27 -0.72 9.12 -0.07
C LEU A 27 -2.05 9.73 0.36
N LEU A 28 -2.15 11.05 0.23
CA LEU A 28 -3.35 11.83 0.53
C LEU A 28 -3.90 12.51 -0.72
N GLY A 29 -5.23 12.63 -0.80
CA GLY A 29 -5.92 13.29 -1.90
C GLY A 29 -7.38 12.85 -2.03
N GLY A 30 -8.17 13.61 -2.80
CA GLY A 30 -9.60 13.37 -3.01
C GLY A 30 -9.92 12.02 -3.66
N VAL A 31 -11.21 11.66 -3.70
CA VAL A 31 -11.68 10.41 -4.35
C VAL A 31 -11.29 10.41 -5.84
N ASP A 32 -10.92 9.25 -6.37
CA ASP A 32 -10.57 9.03 -7.79
C ASP A 32 -9.43 9.90 -8.37
N THR A 33 -8.54 10.45 -7.52
CA THR A 33 -7.36 11.21 -7.98
C THR A 33 -6.17 10.35 -8.40
N GLY A 34 -6.32 9.02 -8.47
CA GLY A 34 -5.27 8.10 -8.89
C GLY A 34 -4.34 7.56 -7.78
N LYS A 35 -4.63 7.81 -6.50
CA LYS A 35 -3.83 7.33 -5.35
C LYS A 35 -3.61 5.81 -5.36
N THR A 36 -4.68 5.06 -5.57
CA THR A 36 -4.65 3.59 -5.63
C THR A 36 -3.76 3.09 -6.77
N PHE A 37 -3.79 3.77 -7.92
CA PHE A 37 -2.92 3.46 -9.05
C PHE A 37 -1.46 3.78 -8.71
N LEU A 38 -1.19 4.90 -8.03
CA LEU A 38 0.14 5.28 -7.57
C LEU A 38 0.69 4.27 -6.55
N CYS A 39 -0.10 3.84 -5.56
CA CYS A 39 0.32 2.78 -4.61
C CYS A 39 0.77 1.51 -5.32
N ARG A 40 -0.02 1.02 -6.29
CA ARG A 40 0.31 -0.19 -7.07
C ARG A 40 1.55 0.02 -7.93
N TYR A 41 1.69 1.19 -8.54
CA TYR A 41 2.88 1.54 -9.33
C TYR A 41 4.14 1.56 -8.47
N LEU A 42 4.13 2.24 -7.32
CA LEU A 42 5.26 2.30 -6.41
C LEU A 42 5.63 0.90 -5.89
N LEU A 43 4.64 0.09 -5.49
CA LEU A 43 4.86 -1.30 -5.07
C LEU A 43 5.59 -2.09 -6.15
N TYR A 44 5.09 -2.04 -7.38
CA TYR A 44 5.66 -2.76 -8.52
C TYR A 44 7.08 -2.29 -8.86
N GLU A 45 7.30 -0.98 -8.96
CA GLU A 45 8.60 -0.42 -9.33
C GLU A 45 9.68 -0.70 -8.28
N PHE A 46 9.38 -0.50 -6.99
CA PHE A 46 10.35 -0.77 -5.93
C PHE A 46 10.67 -2.25 -5.80
N GLN A 47 9.68 -3.14 -5.95
CA GLN A 47 9.98 -4.57 -6.02
C GLN A 47 10.88 -4.93 -7.20
N ARG A 48 10.65 -4.35 -8.39
CA ARG A 48 11.53 -4.56 -9.55
C ARG A 48 12.96 -4.10 -9.31
N ARG A 49 13.16 -3.08 -8.48
CA ARG A 49 14.47 -2.61 -8.03
C ARG A 49 15.07 -3.46 -6.90
N GLY A 50 14.39 -4.52 -6.49
CA GLY A 50 14.83 -5.44 -5.44
C GLY A 50 14.56 -4.95 -4.02
N ARG A 51 13.79 -3.87 -3.85
CA ARG A 51 13.41 -3.34 -2.53
C ARG A 51 12.35 -4.20 -1.88
N TYR A 52 12.45 -4.35 -0.56
CA TYR A 52 11.47 -5.10 0.20
C TYR A 52 10.34 -4.19 0.69
N VAL A 53 9.39 -3.89 -0.20
CA VAL A 53 8.29 -2.94 0.02
C VAL A 53 6.96 -3.66 0.32
N ALA A 54 6.09 -3.02 1.11
CA ALA A 54 4.73 -3.48 1.40
C ALA A 54 3.67 -2.42 1.02
N LEU A 55 2.42 -2.86 0.83
CA LEU A 55 1.29 -1.97 0.58
C LEU A 55 0.30 -2.08 1.75
N LEU A 56 0.14 -0.97 2.48
CA LEU A 56 -0.85 -0.81 3.55
C LEU A 56 -2.09 -0.10 2.97
N ASP A 57 -3.22 -0.78 3.02
CA ASP A 57 -4.51 -0.29 2.58
C ASP A 57 -5.36 0.12 3.79
N THR A 58 -5.66 1.41 3.88
CA THR A 58 -6.35 2.04 5.02
C THR A 58 -7.66 2.71 4.61
N ASP A 59 -8.19 2.35 3.43
CA ASP A 59 -9.50 2.82 2.96
C ASP A 59 -10.55 1.70 3.11
N PRO A 60 -11.28 1.65 4.23
CA PRO A 60 -12.26 0.59 4.44
C PRO A 60 -13.47 0.65 3.47
N GLY A 61 -13.65 1.77 2.77
CA GLY A 61 -14.74 1.98 1.81
C GLY A 61 -14.39 1.51 0.40
N GLN A 62 -13.11 1.58 0.01
CA GLN A 62 -12.60 1.20 -1.30
C GLN A 62 -11.39 0.26 -1.21
N SER A 63 -11.40 -0.64 -0.23
CA SER A 63 -10.31 -1.59 0.02
C SER A 63 -9.95 -2.39 -1.24
N ILE A 64 -8.65 -2.47 -1.51
CA ILE A 64 -8.00 -3.19 -2.62
C ILE A 64 -7.18 -4.40 -2.17
N VAL A 65 -6.91 -4.55 -0.86
CA VAL A 65 -6.14 -5.68 -0.32
C VAL A 65 -6.99 -6.59 0.57
N GLY A 66 -8.10 -6.11 1.13
CA GLY A 66 -9.03 -6.89 1.94
C GLY A 66 -10.49 -6.75 1.51
N PRO A 67 -11.43 -7.48 2.15
CA PRO A 67 -12.86 -7.26 1.94
C PRO A 67 -13.28 -5.87 2.47
N PRO A 68 -14.50 -5.40 2.14
CA PRO A 68 -15.04 -4.16 2.70
C PRO A 68 -14.98 -4.12 4.24
N ALA A 69 -14.88 -2.92 4.81
CA ALA A 69 -14.80 -2.69 6.26
C ALA A 69 -13.55 -3.27 6.95
N THR A 70 -12.49 -3.51 6.19
CA THR A 70 -11.16 -3.89 6.71
C THR A 70 -10.10 -2.91 6.29
N GLU A 71 -9.03 -2.87 7.06
CA GLU A 71 -7.74 -2.37 6.63
C GLU A 71 -6.84 -3.59 6.44
N GLY A 72 -6.00 -3.57 5.40
CA GLY A 72 -5.22 -4.72 4.99
C GLY A 72 -3.78 -4.35 4.71
N VAL A 73 -2.88 -5.31 4.88
CA VAL A 73 -1.51 -5.15 4.37
C VAL A 73 -1.11 -6.32 3.49
N PHE A 74 -0.60 -5.99 2.32
CA PHE A 74 0.06 -6.92 1.44
C PHE A 74 1.58 -6.77 1.64
N ILE A 75 2.23 -7.88 1.97
CA ILE A 75 3.68 -8.01 2.14
C ILE A 75 4.14 -9.13 1.20
N PRO A 76 4.92 -8.80 0.15
CA PRO A 76 5.42 -9.82 -0.75
C PRO A 76 6.37 -10.77 -0.04
N LYS A 77 6.66 -11.92 -0.66
CA LYS A 77 7.80 -12.74 -0.21
C LYS A 77 9.09 -11.95 -0.49
N ARG A 78 10.05 -12.04 0.43
CA ARG A 78 11.37 -11.43 0.25
C ARG A 78 12.00 -12.01 -1.02
N TYR A 79 12.55 -11.14 -1.89
CA TYR A 79 13.12 -11.49 -3.19
C TYR A 79 12.13 -12.02 -4.24
N ALA A 80 10.82 -11.94 -4.01
CA ALA A 80 9.83 -12.20 -5.04
C ALA A 80 9.44 -10.91 -5.77
N TYR A 81 9.19 -11.03 -7.07
CA TYR A 81 8.65 -9.98 -7.92
C TYR A 81 7.16 -10.24 -8.16
N ILE A 82 6.35 -9.18 -8.15
CA ILE A 82 4.94 -9.24 -8.50
C ILE A 82 4.80 -8.94 -9.99
N ASN A 83 4.11 -9.80 -10.73
CA ASN A 83 3.75 -9.51 -12.11
C ASN A 83 2.65 -8.46 -12.16
N ARG A 84 2.59 -7.68 -13.25
CA ARG A 84 1.56 -6.63 -13.39
C ARG A 84 0.14 -7.16 -13.25
N ASP A 85 -0.12 -8.37 -13.71
CA ASP A 85 -1.44 -9.03 -13.65
C ASP A 85 -1.83 -9.47 -12.23
N GLU A 86 -0.87 -9.53 -11.30
CA GLU A 86 -1.11 -9.86 -9.89
C GLU A 86 -1.44 -8.62 -9.04
N LEU A 87 -1.12 -7.41 -9.49
CA LEU A 87 -1.39 -6.16 -8.75
C LEU A 87 -2.88 -5.91 -8.42
N PRO A 88 -3.86 -6.34 -9.25
CA PRO A 88 -5.27 -6.26 -8.88
C PRO A 88 -5.73 -7.37 -7.92
N LEU A 89 -4.92 -8.41 -7.71
CA LEU A 89 -5.28 -9.65 -7.01
C LEU A 89 -4.47 -9.83 -5.71
N LEU A 90 -3.95 -8.73 -5.14
CA LEU A 90 -3.17 -8.76 -3.91
C LEU A 90 -3.98 -9.35 -2.76
N LYS A 91 -3.38 -10.29 -2.03
CA LYS A 91 -4.00 -10.93 -0.87
C LYS A 91 -3.38 -10.42 0.42
N PRO A 92 -4.17 -10.16 1.46
CA PRO A 92 -3.65 -9.60 2.69
C PRO A 92 -2.84 -10.65 3.44
N ASN A 93 -1.69 -10.24 3.99
CA ASN A 93 -0.95 -11.02 4.98
C ASN A 93 -1.52 -10.82 6.38
N TYR A 94 -1.96 -9.60 6.67
CA TYR A 94 -2.66 -9.24 7.91
C TYR A 94 -3.80 -8.29 7.58
N MET A 95 -4.82 -8.31 8.44
CA MET A 95 -5.95 -7.39 8.37
C MET A 95 -6.39 -6.98 9.77
N THR A 96 -7.02 -5.82 9.84
CA THR A 96 -7.79 -5.37 11.00
C THR A 96 -9.22 -5.09 10.56
N PHE A 97 -10.19 -5.52 11.37
CA PHE A 97 -11.60 -5.29 11.09
C PHE A 97 -12.02 -3.95 11.69
N VAL A 98 -12.45 -3.03 10.83
CA VAL A 98 -12.99 -1.72 11.25
C VAL A 98 -14.46 -1.85 11.62
N GLY A 99 -15.21 -2.72 10.92
CA GLY A 99 -16.64 -2.93 11.14
C GLY A 99 -17.56 -1.94 10.42
N SER A 100 -16.99 -1.01 9.66
CA SER A 100 -17.69 -0.04 8.83
C SER A 100 -16.89 0.27 7.57
N THR A 101 -17.58 0.50 6.45
CA THR A 101 -16.98 1.00 5.20
C THR A 101 -16.78 2.52 5.22
N SER A 102 -17.29 3.19 6.25
CA SER A 102 -17.07 4.61 6.50
C SER A 102 -16.18 4.79 7.74
N PRO A 103 -15.07 5.55 7.64
CA PRO A 103 -14.28 5.94 8.80
C PRO A 103 -15.06 6.80 9.82
N VAL A 104 -16.15 7.44 9.40
CA VAL A 104 -16.98 8.27 10.29
C VAL A 104 -17.55 7.41 11.41
N GLY A 105 -17.37 7.85 12.66
CA GLY A 105 -17.74 7.10 13.87
C GLY A 105 -16.81 5.94 14.23
N HIS A 106 -15.78 5.66 13.42
CA HIS A 106 -14.86 4.51 13.58
C HIS A 106 -13.38 4.92 13.54
N LEU A 107 -13.09 6.23 13.73
CA LEU A 107 -11.74 6.78 13.61
C LEU A 107 -10.73 6.09 14.54
N LEU A 108 -11.13 5.75 15.78
CA LEU A 108 -10.26 5.06 16.72
C LEU A 108 -9.87 3.67 16.18
N GLN A 109 -10.84 2.93 15.65
CA GLN A 109 -10.63 1.61 15.06
C GLN A 109 -9.70 1.69 13.85
N CYS A 110 -9.91 2.67 12.95
CA CYS A 110 -9.03 2.89 11.80
C CYS A 110 -7.59 3.23 12.24
N VAL A 111 -7.42 4.23 13.10
CA VAL A 111 -6.07 4.66 13.51
C VAL A 111 -5.32 3.56 14.26
N VAL A 112 -5.99 2.86 15.17
CA VAL A 112 -5.39 1.74 15.91
C VAL A 112 -5.11 0.56 14.98
N GLY A 113 -6.00 0.27 14.03
CA GLY A 113 -5.85 -0.79 13.04
C GLY A 113 -4.64 -0.56 12.14
N ALA A 114 -4.61 0.59 11.46
CA ALA A 114 -3.49 1.04 10.64
C ALA A 114 -2.17 1.02 11.40
N ARG A 115 -2.14 1.49 12.66
CA ARG A 115 -0.92 1.46 13.48
C ARG A 115 -0.43 0.05 13.76
N LYS A 116 -1.33 -0.86 14.16
CA LYS A 116 -0.99 -2.27 14.42
C LYS A 116 -0.47 -2.95 13.16
N LEU A 117 -1.09 -2.69 12.00
CA LEU A 117 -0.65 -3.24 10.72
C LEU A 117 0.73 -2.70 10.32
N LEU A 118 0.97 -1.39 10.50
CA LEU A 118 2.27 -0.78 10.25
C LEU A 118 3.37 -1.41 11.13
N ASP A 119 3.12 -1.59 12.43
CA ASP A 119 4.08 -2.23 13.33
C ASP A 119 4.42 -3.66 12.94
N ARG A 120 3.40 -4.44 12.56
CA ARG A 120 3.61 -5.81 12.05
C ARG A 120 4.44 -5.81 10.77
N THR A 121 4.23 -4.83 9.91
CA THR A 121 4.95 -4.67 8.64
C THR A 121 6.42 -4.32 8.88
N LEU A 122 6.70 -3.34 9.73
CA LEU A 122 8.06 -2.94 10.09
C LEU A 122 8.81 -4.08 10.79
N TYR A 123 8.13 -4.86 11.63
CA TYR A 123 8.72 -6.05 12.27
C TYR A 123 9.15 -7.13 11.25
N ARG A 124 8.57 -7.16 10.04
CA ARG A 124 9.03 -8.04 8.95
C ARG A 124 10.31 -7.55 8.27
N GLY A 125 10.80 -6.35 8.60
CA GLY A 125 12.00 -5.77 8.02
C GLY A 125 11.78 -5.17 6.62
N VAL A 126 10.55 -4.71 6.36
CA VAL A 126 10.19 -3.94 5.16
C VAL A 126 10.97 -2.61 5.16
N GLU A 127 11.43 -2.23 3.98
CA GLU A 127 12.25 -1.05 3.69
C GLU A 127 11.41 0.19 3.39
#